data_AF-A0A8S4BH65-F1
#
_entry.id   AF-A0A8S4BH65-F1
#
_cell.length_a   1.000
_cell.length_b   1.000
_cell.length_c   1.000
_cell.angle_alpha   90.00
_cell.angle_beta   90.00
_cell.angle_gamma   90.00
#
_symmetry.space_group_name_H-M   'P 1'
#
loop_
_entity.id
_entity.type
_entity.pdbx_description
1 polymer ?
#
loop_
_entity_poly.entity_id
_entity_poly.type
_entity_poly.pdbx_seq_one_letter_code
_entity_poly.pdbx_strand_id
1 'polypeptide(L)'
;MTSGQQESATLPSNTNEEETEHLISKRRRWLLVDSSARCLAALAQFCLYLPARQQFLLCTLLPHLILYEQYPRRDDYRQRVVCVLSLLCYFAALKFTDKHEWIRVEEDGVGTVGISNFAQEALGDVVYCGLPEVGTQLAQQDEFGALESVKAASELYSPLTGEVVEVNARLADSPGLVNKSCYKDGWLMKMTIANPAELDALMDEVAYERYIRSIED
;
A
#
# COMPACT_ATOMS: atom_id res chain seq x y z
N MET A 1 -21.81 28.64 -51.40
CA MET A 1 -21.89 29.87 -50.60
C MET A 1 -22.80 29.55 -49.42
N THR A 2 -22.27 28.96 -48.34
CA THR A 2 -21.80 29.65 -47.10
C THR A 2 -22.97 30.45 -46.48
N SER A 3 -23.37 30.31 -45.21
CA SER A 3 -22.64 29.96 -43.99
C SER A 3 -23.66 29.78 -42.85
N GLY A 4 -23.51 28.74 -42.04
CA GLY A 4 -24.04 28.66 -40.68
C GLY A 4 -22.91 28.20 -39.77
N GLN A 5 -22.37 29.11 -38.96
CA GLN A 5 -21.30 28.81 -38.01
C GLN A 5 -21.93 28.12 -36.78
N GLN A 6 -21.44 26.94 -36.45
CA GLN A 6 -21.60 26.33 -35.13
C GLN A 6 -20.21 26.28 -34.50
N GLU A 7 -20.11 26.94 -33.34
CA GLU A 7 -18.93 27.10 -32.52
C GLU A 7 -18.49 25.71 -31.99
N SER A 8 -17.32 25.23 -32.44
CA SER A 8 -16.68 24.05 -31.86
C SER A 8 -15.92 24.45 -30.60
N ALA A 9 -16.49 24.20 -29.43
CA ALA A 9 -15.75 24.26 -28.18
C ALA A 9 -14.77 23.07 -28.12
N THR A 10 -13.49 23.41 -28.20
CA THR A 10 -12.34 22.55 -27.95
C THR A 10 -12.38 21.99 -26.52
N LEU A 11 -12.25 20.67 -26.37
CA LEU A 11 -11.86 20.04 -25.10
C LEU A 11 -10.35 19.77 -25.15
N PRO A 12 -9.54 20.32 -24.23
CA PRO A 12 -8.15 19.93 -24.10
C PRO A 12 -8.06 18.63 -23.30
N SER A 13 -7.70 17.53 -23.96
CA SER A 13 -7.33 16.26 -23.33
C SER A 13 -5.82 16.13 -23.27
N ASN A 14 -5.20 16.72 -22.25
CA ASN A 14 -3.98 16.19 -21.62
C ASN A 14 -3.62 17.07 -20.43
N THR A 15 -4.19 16.78 -19.26
CA THR A 15 -3.80 17.42 -18.00
C THR A 15 -3.22 16.43 -17.00
N ASN A 16 -3.41 15.12 -17.17
CA ASN A 16 -3.05 14.18 -16.11
C ASN A 16 -1.61 13.65 -16.23
N GLU A 17 -1.02 13.62 -17.43
CA GLU A 17 0.38 13.17 -17.63
C GLU A 17 1.38 14.30 -17.38
N GLU A 18 1.08 15.52 -17.81
CA GLU A 18 1.93 16.69 -17.48
C GLU A 18 1.83 17.09 -15.99
N GLU A 19 0.67 16.92 -15.35
CA GLU A 19 0.56 17.16 -13.90
C GLU A 19 1.31 16.10 -13.09
N THR A 20 1.29 14.84 -13.49
CA THR A 20 2.03 13.78 -12.80
C THR A 20 3.54 13.91 -12.98
N GLU A 21 4.02 14.21 -14.19
CA GLU A 21 5.42 14.58 -14.47
C GLU A 21 5.85 15.85 -13.71
N HIS A 22 4.99 16.87 -13.61
CA HIS A 22 5.26 18.09 -12.83
C HIS A 22 5.29 17.83 -11.33
N LEU A 23 4.46 16.93 -10.81
CA LEU A 23 4.46 16.52 -9.41
C LEU A 23 5.67 15.64 -9.07
N ILE A 24 6.11 14.77 -10.01
CA ILE A 24 7.31 13.93 -9.89
C ILE A 24 8.58 14.79 -10.01
N SER A 25 8.62 15.75 -10.95
CA SER A 25 9.69 16.75 -11.13
C SER A 25 9.80 17.69 -9.93
N LYS A 26 8.67 18.16 -9.40
CA LYS A 26 8.63 18.85 -8.10
C LYS A 26 9.20 17.94 -7.01
N ARG A 27 8.75 16.69 -6.88
CA ARG A 27 9.28 15.70 -5.90
C ARG A 27 10.80 15.53 -5.97
N ARG A 28 11.38 15.45 -7.18
CA ARG A 28 12.84 15.34 -7.37
C ARG A 28 13.58 16.63 -7.02
N ARG A 29 12.95 17.80 -7.18
CA ARG A 29 13.51 19.09 -6.76
C ARG A 29 13.38 19.34 -5.24
N TRP A 30 12.41 18.73 -4.56
CA TRP A 30 12.24 18.84 -3.10
C TRP A 30 13.32 18.10 -2.30
N LEU A 31 13.88 17.02 -2.84
CA LEU A 31 14.94 16.23 -2.18
C LEU A 31 16.30 16.95 -2.11
N LEU A 32 16.46 18.11 -2.77
CA LEU A 32 17.74 18.81 -2.92
C LEU A 32 17.72 20.28 -2.50
N VAL A 33 16.64 20.79 -1.87
CA VAL A 33 16.62 22.18 -1.38
C VAL A 33 16.71 22.23 0.14
N ASP A 34 17.93 22.52 0.55
CA ASP A 34 18.41 22.86 1.88
C ASP A 34 17.68 24.09 2.45
N SER A 35 16.74 23.89 3.39
CA SER A 35 16.33 24.85 4.44
C SER A 35 15.11 24.30 5.19
N SER A 36 15.37 23.75 6.38
CA SER A 36 14.43 23.14 7.32
C SER A 36 13.18 24.01 7.65
N ALA A 37 13.29 25.34 7.56
CA ALA A 37 12.21 26.27 7.87
C ALA A 37 11.00 26.18 6.92
N ARG A 38 11.19 25.77 5.65
CA ARG A 38 10.07 25.65 4.69
C ARG A 38 9.32 24.32 4.83
N CYS A 39 9.98 23.26 5.30
CA CYS A 39 9.34 21.97 5.58
C CYS A 39 8.40 22.05 6.80
N LEU A 40 8.80 22.76 7.86
CA LEU A 40 7.96 22.95 9.05
C LEU A 40 6.71 23.78 8.75
N ALA A 41 6.84 24.85 7.96
CA ALA A 41 5.71 25.65 7.52
C ALA A 41 4.74 24.84 6.63
N ALA A 42 5.27 23.98 5.75
CA ALA A 42 4.45 23.12 4.90
C ALA A 42 3.74 22.01 5.68
N LEU A 43 4.40 21.39 6.66
CA LEU A 43 3.80 20.39 7.55
C LEU A 43 2.70 21.00 8.44
N ALA A 44 2.90 22.22 8.94
CA ALA A 44 1.88 22.95 9.69
C ALA A 44 0.67 23.33 8.81
N GLN A 45 0.89 23.71 7.55
CA GLN A 45 -0.19 24.01 6.60
C GLN A 45 -0.99 22.75 6.24
N PHE A 46 -0.33 21.58 6.18
CA PHE A 46 -0.95 20.28 5.89
C PHE A 46 -1.79 19.76 7.08
N CYS A 47 -1.39 20.06 8.32
CA CYS A 47 -2.13 19.71 9.55
C CYS A 47 -3.54 20.30 9.61
N LEU A 48 -3.80 21.40 8.91
CA LEU A 48 -5.12 22.05 8.85
C LEU A 48 -6.12 21.31 7.96
N TYR A 49 -5.67 20.35 7.15
CA TYR A 49 -6.49 19.58 6.23
C TYR A 49 -6.75 18.13 6.67
N LEU A 50 -6.19 17.70 7.81
CA LEU A 50 -6.36 16.34 8.33
C LEU A 50 -7.55 16.26 9.32
N PRO A 51 -8.29 15.13 9.34
CA PRO A 51 -9.40 14.92 10.27
C PRO A 51 -8.94 14.97 11.74
N ALA A 52 -9.81 15.43 12.65
CA ALA A 52 -9.49 15.79 14.03
C ALA A 52 -8.71 14.74 14.86
N ARG A 53 -8.83 13.44 14.53
CA ARG A 53 -8.06 12.37 15.18
C ARG A 53 -6.57 12.36 14.81
N GLN A 54 -6.20 12.83 13.61
CA GLN A 54 -4.82 12.91 13.13
C GLN A 54 -4.09 14.18 13.59
N GLN A 55 -4.82 15.23 13.97
CA GLN A 55 -4.24 16.45 14.57
C GLN A 55 -3.58 16.18 15.93
N PHE A 56 -4.08 15.21 16.71
CA PHE A 56 -3.54 14.91 18.03
C PHE A 56 -2.14 14.28 17.97
N LEU A 57 -1.91 13.34 17.03
CA LEU A 57 -0.59 12.74 16.83
C LEU A 57 0.44 13.76 16.32
N LEU A 58 0.05 14.62 15.38
CA LEU A 58 0.92 15.68 14.86
C LEU A 58 1.27 16.73 15.92
N CYS A 59 0.32 17.10 16.79
CA CYS A 59 0.56 17.98 17.94
C CYS A 59 1.51 17.38 18.99
N THR A 60 1.53 16.06 19.17
CA THR A 60 2.52 15.41 20.05
C THR A 60 3.93 15.32 19.45
N LEU A 61 4.05 15.39 18.12
CA LEU A 61 5.32 15.33 17.40
C LEU A 61 5.93 16.72 17.11
N LEU A 62 5.10 17.76 17.09
CA LEU A 62 5.49 19.16 16.93
C LEU A 62 6.59 19.62 17.92
N PRO A 63 6.52 19.32 19.23
CA PRO A 63 7.59 19.66 20.17
C PRO A 63 8.93 18.99 19.81
N HIS A 64 8.91 17.75 19.30
CA HIS A 64 10.11 17.02 18.90
C HIS A 64 10.71 17.54 17.58
N LEU A 65 9.87 17.95 16.63
CA LEU A 65 10.27 18.61 15.39
C LEU A 65 10.87 20.01 15.64
N ILE A 66 10.29 20.78 16.57
CA ILE A 66 10.80 22.11 16.96
C ILE A 66 12.16 21.99 17.68
N LEU A 67 12.34 20.99 18.55
CA LEU A 67 13.61 20.76 19.25
C LEU A 67 14.74 20.26 18.32
N TYR A 68 14.40 19.60 17.20
CA TYR A 68 15.37 19.20 16.17
C TYR A 68 16.03 20.42 15.50
N GLU A 69 15.32 21.53 15.29
CA GLU A 69 15.91 22.76 14.74
C GLU A 69 16.80 23.51 15.75
N GLN A 70 16.51 23.44 17.05
CA GLN A 70 17.27 24.17 18.06
C GLN A 70 18.60 23.50 18.44
N TYR A 71 18.76 22.18 18.26
CA TYR A 71 19.94 21.44 18.73
C TYR A 71 20.44 20.35 17.74
N PRO A 72 21.14 20.72 16.65
CA PRO A 72 21.56 19.81 15.58
C PRO A 72 22.73 18.83 15.93
N ARG A 73 23.19 18.76 17.18
CA ARG A 73 24.40 17.98 17.59
C ARG A 73 24.16 16.93 18.69
N ARG A 74 22.97 16.33 18.78
CA ARG A 74 22.74 15.16 19.64
C ARG A 74 22.12 14.03 18.81
N ASP A 75 22.94 13.02 18.50
CA ASP A 75 22.59 11.87 17.65
C ASP A 75 21.31 11.12 18.11
N ASP A 76 20.99 11.17 19.40
CA ASP A 76 19.84 10.49 20.01
C ASP A 76 18.46 11.00 19.53
N TYR A 77 18.34 12.28 19.13
CA TYR A 77 17.06 12.85 18.66
C TYR A 77 16.77 12.57 17.19
N ARG A 78 17.81 12.56 16.35
CA ARG A 78 17.70 12.15 14.95
C ARG A 78 17.27 10.70 14.84
N GLN A 79 17.80 9.83 15.70
CA GLN A 79 17.42 8.43 15.78
C GLN A 79 15.94 8.26 16.14
N ARG A 80 15.41 9.04 17.08
CA ARG A 80 14.00 8.94 17.51
C ARG A 80 13.02 9.44 16.47
N VAL A 81 13.32 10.55 15.78
CA VAL A 81 12.46 11.08 14.70
C VAL A 81 12.46 10.15 13.49
N VAL A 82 13.63 9.61 13.11
CA VAL A 82 13.73 8.56 12.07
C VAL A 82 12.98 7.31 12.49
N CYS A 83 13.10 6.87 13.75
CA CYS A 83 12.41 5.68 14.26
C CYS A 83 10.88 5.83 14.21
N VAL A 84 10.34 6.98 14.62
CA VAL A 84 8.88 7.24 14.58
C VAL A 84 8.38 7.38 13.13
N LEU A 85 9.12 8.02 12.24
CA LEU A 85 8.76 8.10 10.81
C LEU A 85 8.89 6.75 10.10
N SER A 86 9.91 5.96 10.43
CA SER A 86 10.08 4.59 9.90
C SER A 86 9.00 3.65 10.41
N LEU A 87 8.59 3.76 11.68
CA LEU A 87 7.46 3.01 12.24
C LEU A 87 6.16 3.38 11.51
N LEU A 88 5.86 4.68 11.34
CA LEU A 88 4.63 5.13 10.67
C LEU A 88 4.57 4.73 9.18
N CYS A 89 5.69 4.70 8.46
CA CYS A 89 5.72 4.25 7.07
C CYS A 89 5.65 2.72 6.92
N TYR A 90 5.97 1.96 7.98
CA TYR A 90 5.94 0.50 7.96
C TYR A 90 4.51 -0.06 7.97
N PHE A 91 3.58 0.61 8.66
CA PHE A 91 2.17 0.21 8.81
C PHE A 91 1.24 0.58 7.63
N ALA A 92 1.78 0.84 6.44
CA ALA A 92 0.94 1.12 5.26
C ALA A 92 1.51 0.60 3.93
N ALA A 93 2.74 0.09 3.94
CA ALA A 93 3.38 -0.42 2.73
C ALA A 93 2.95 -1.86 2.44
N LEU A 94 2.75 -2.17 1.17
CA LEU A 94 2.56 -3.55 0.72
C LEU A 94 3.88 -4.32 0.82
N LYS A 95 3.77 -5.55 1.32
CA LYS A 95 4.82 -6.56 1.31
C LYS A 95 4.36 -7.73 0.48
N PHE A 96 5.28 -8.37 -0.23
CA PHE A 96 4.98 -9.40 -1.22
C PHE A 96 5.76 -10.68 -0.96
N THR A 97 5.14 -11.81 -1.25
CA THR A 97 5.76 -13.13 -1.30
C THR A 97 6.28 -13.42 -2.71
N ASP A 98 7.12 -14.44 -2.83
CA ASP A 98 7.52 -15.03 -4.12
C ASP A 98 6.37 -15.74 -4.85
N LYS A 99 5.36 -16.18 -4.10
CA LYS A 99 4.10 -16.76 -4.60
C LYS A 99 3.03 -15.74 -5.01
N HIS A 100 3.38 -14.45 -5.04
CA HIS A 100 2.55 -13.35 -5.52
C HIS A 100 1.34 -12.99 -4.64
N GLU A 101 1.33 -13.40 -3.38
CA GLU A 101 0.48 -12.82 -2.36
C GLU A 101 1.07 -11.50 -1.85
N TRP A 102 0.20 -10.59 -1.43
CA TRP A 102 0.57 -9.38 -0.74
C TRP A 102 -0.03 -9.37 0.67
N ILE A 103 0.68 -8.70 1.58
CA ILE A 103 0.16 -8.33 2.90
C ILE A 103 0.36 -6.83 3.13
N ARG A 104 -0.66 -6.18 3.71
CA ARG A 104 -0.59 -4.83 4.24
C ARG A 104 -0.93 -4.87 5.72
N VAL A 105 0.00 -4.45 6.56
CA VAL A 105 -0.23 -4.33 8.00
C VAL A 105 -0.93 -3.01 8.24
N GLU A 106 -2.11 -3.04 8.85
CA GLU A 106 -2.88 -1.84 9.19
C GLU A 106 -2.45 -1.28 10.57
N GLU A 107 -2.93 -0.08 10.94
CA GLU A 107 -2.54 0.61 12.20
C GLU A 107 -2.86 -0.19 13.48
N ASP A 108 -3.83 -1.10 13.41
CA ASP A 108 -4.24 -1.97 14.53
C ASP A 108 -3.38 -3.26 14.65
N GLY A 109 -2.37 -3.42 13.78
CA GLY A 109 -1.48 -4.58 13.75
C GLY A 109 -2.06 -5.79 13.03
N VAL A 110 -3.24 -5.68 12.40
CA VAL A 110 -3.85 -6.73 11.59
C VAL A 110 -3.29 -6.66 10.17
N GLY A 111 -2.89 -7.82 9.64
CA GLY A 111 -2.44 -7.96 8.27
C GLY A 111 -3.59 -8.28 7.33
N THR A 112 -3.84 -7.43 6.34
CA THR A 112 -4.77 -7.74 5.24
C THR A 112 -3.99 -8.43 4.12
N VAL A 113 -4.49 -9.57 3.66
CA VAL A 113 -3.84 -10.44 2.66
C VAL A 113 -4.66 -10.50 1.37
N GLY A 114 -3.98 -10.52 0.22
CA GLY A 114 -4.59 -10.77 -1.09
C GLY A 114 -3.58 -11.24 -2.13
N ILE A 115 -3.98 -11.32 -3.40
CA ILE A 115 -3.06 -11.63 -4.51
C ILE A 115 -2.74 -10.39 -5.35
N SER A 116 -1.56 -10.36 -5.97
CA SER A 116 -1.10 -9.23 -6.77
C SER A 116 -1.84 -9.10 -8.11
N ASN A 117 -1.65 -7.97 -8.78
CA ASN A 117 -2.16 -7.78 -10.13
C ASN A 117 -1.57 -8.79 -11.12
N PHE A 118 -0.29 -9.12 -10.97
CA PHE A 118 0.37 -10.12 -11.82
C PHE A 118 -0.28 -11.50 -11.66
N ALA A 119 -0.55 -11.92 -10.43
CA ALA A 119 -1.20 -13.20 -10.14
C ALA A 119 -2.61 -13.31 -10.74
N GLN A 120 -3.44 -12.26 -10.57
CA GLN A 120 -4.81 -12.31 -11.09
C GLN A 120 -4.85 -12.30 -12.63
N GLU A 121 -3.93 -11.60 -13.29
CA GLU A 121 -3.83 -11.62 -14.76
C GLU A 121 -3.43 -13.00 -15.27
N ALA A 122 -2.48 -13.66 -14.60
CA ALA A 122 -2.04 -15.01 -14.93
C ALA A 122 -3.16 -16.05 -14.72
N LEU A 123 -3.95 -15.92 -13.64
CA LEU A 123 -5.13 -16.75 -13.40
C LEU A 123 -6.23 -16.52 -14.45
N GLY A 124 -6.46 -15.27 -14.83
CA GLY A 124 -7.63 -14.86 -15.62
C GLY A 124 -8.88 -14.70 -14.77
N ASP A 125 -10.07 -14.79 -15.40
CA ASP A 125 -11.34 -14.50 -14.73
C ASP A 125 -11.64 -15.48 -13.58
N VAL A 126 -11.53 -15.00 -12.35
CA VAL A 126 -11.75 -15.78 -11.13
C VAL A 126 -13.24 -16.07 -10.97
N VAL A 127 -13.56 -17.34 -10.79
CA VAL A 127 -14.94 -17.85 -10.65
C VAL A 127 -15.21 -18.46 -9.28
N TYR A 128 -14.17 -18.78 -8.51
CA TYR A 128 -14.32 -19.35 -7.18
C TYR A 128 -13.15 -18.94 -6.26
N CYS A 129 -13.47 -18.71 -4.99
CA CYS A 129 -12.51 -18.39 -3.93
C CYS A 129 -12.74 -19.33 -2.74
N GLY A 130 -11.84 -20.29 -2.54
CA GLY A 130 -11.76 -21.11 -1.33
C GLY A 130 -10.96 -20.36 -0.27
N LEU A 131 -11.64 -19.88 0.77
CA LEU A 131 -11.07 -19.10 1.88
C LEU A 131 -11.10 -19.91 3.18
N PRO A 132 -10.23 -19.63 4.15
CA PRO A 132 -10.16 -20.37 5.41
C PRO A 132 -11.29 -19.96 6.35
N GLU A 133 -11.47 -20.71 7.44
CA GLU A 133 -12.39 -20.30 8.51
C GLU A 133 -11.75 -19.26 9.42
N VAL A 134 -12.56 -18.32 9.93
CA VAL A 134 -12.12 -17.39 10.98
C VAL A 134 -11.75 -18.19 12.24
N GLY A 135 -10.61 -17.87 12.85
CA GLY A 135 -10.02 -18.60 13.98
C GLY A 135 -9.01 -19.67 13.57
N THR A 136 -8.80 -19.90 12.27
CA THR A 136 -7.77 -20.82 11.77
C THR A 136 -6.38 -20.28 12.13
N GLN A 137 -5.54 -21.13 12.72
CA GLN A 137 -4.12 -20.84 12.97
C GLN A 137 -3.30 -21.26 11.74
N LEU A 138 -2.49 -20.36 11.22
CA LEU A 138 -1.64 -20.57 10.05
C LEU A 138 -0.18 -20.27 10.42
N ALA A 139 0.73 -21.14 10.01
CA ALA A 139 2.15 -20.82 9.95
C ALA A 139 2.49 -20.12 8.63
N GLN A 140 3.61 -19.40 8.60
CA GLN A 140 4.14 -18.88 7.34
C GLN A 140 4.33 -20.03 6.33
N GLN A 141 3.91 -19.80 5.08
CA GLN A 141 3.87 -20.78 3.99
C GLN A 141 2.86 -21.94 4.16
N ASP A 142 1.97 -21.90 5.16
CA ASP A 142 0.84 -22.84 5.19
C ASP A 142 -0.16 -22.50 4.07
N GLU A 143 -0.68 -23.53 3.41
CA GLU A 143 -1.80 -23.39 2.49
C GLU A 143 -3.06 -23.04 3.27
N PHE A 144 -3.75 -21.97 2.88
CA PHE A 144 -4.99 -21.52 3.55
C PHE A 144 -6.22 -21.57 2.65
N GLY A 145 -6.04 -21.79 1.35
CA GLY A 145 -7.14 -21.70 0.39
C GLY A 145 -6.68 -21.84 -1.06
N ALA A 146 -7.60 -21.59 -1.98
CA ALA A 146 -7.33 -21.64 -3.42
C ALA A 146 -8.22 -20.66 -4.19
N LEU A 147 -7.71 -20.15 -5.32
CA LEU A 147 -8.48 -19.42 -6.32
C LEU A 147 -8.62 -20.27 -7.57
N GLU A 148 -9.82 -20.32 -8.12
CA GLU A 148 -10.08 -20.99 -9.39
C GLU A 148 -10.63 -20.00 -10.41
N SER A 149 -10.13 -20.14 -11.63
CA SER A 149 -10.58 -19.41 -12.81
C SER A 149 -11.08 -20.40 -13.87
N VAL A 150 -11.58 -19.86 -14.98
CA VAL A 150 -11.93 -20.70 -16.15
C VAL A 150 -10.71 -21.32 -16.84
N LYS A 151 -9.49 -20.91 -16.48
CA LYS A 151 -8.23 -21.32 -17.13
C LYS A 151 -7.31 -22.13 -16.22
N ALA A 152 -7.31 -21.84 -14.92
CA ALA A 152 -6.34 -22.36 -13.98
C ALA A 152 -6.91 -22.40 -12.56
N ALA A 153 -6.21 -23.10 -11.68
CA ALA A 153 -6.40 -23.02 -10.24
C ALA A 153 -5.04 -22.74 -9.59
N SER A 154 -5.03 -21.93 -8.53
CA SER A 154 -3.83 -21.66 -7.73
C SER A 154 -4.16 -21.81 -6.26
N GLU A 155 -3.34 -22.56 -5.56
CA GLU A 155 -3.28 -22.61 -4.11
C GLU A 155 -2.81 -21.24 -3.57
N LEU A 156 -3.22 -20.91 -2.34
CA LEU A 156 -2.90 -19.68 -1.65
C LEU A 156 -2.14 -19.98 -0.36
N TYR A 157 -1.05 -19.25 -0.13
CA TYR A 157 -0.14 -19.52 0.97
C TYR A 157 -0.04 -18.34 1.93
N SER A 158 0.00 -18.64 3.24
CA SER A 158 0.02 -17.60 4.27
C SER A 158 1.35 -16.85 4.24
N PRO A 159 1.35 -15.52 4.12
CA PRO A 159 2.60 -14.74 4.08
C PRO A 159 3.32 -14.73 5.43
N LEU A 160 2.59 -14.89 6.54
CA LEU A 160 3.09 -14.81 7.91
C LEU A 160 2.43 -15.89 8.79
N THR A 161 2.99 -16.09 9.98
CA THR A 161 2.40 -16.88 11.05
C THR A 161 1.39 -16.06 11.84
N GLY A 162 0.18 -16.58 12.05
CA GLY A 162 -0.88 -15.92 12.82
C GLY A 162 -2.24 -16.60 12.74
N GLU A 163 -3.27 -15.88 13.19
CA GLU A 163 -4.66 -16.35 13.24
C GLU A 163 -5.55 -15.56 12.29
N VAL A 164 -6.39 -16.24 11.52
CA VAL A 164 -7.39 -15.60 10.64
C VAL A 164 -8.45 -14.90 11.48
N VAL A 165 -8.61 -13.59 11.34
CA VAL A 165 -9.59 -12.78 12.10
C VAL A 165 -10.79 -12.37 11.26
N GLU A 166 -10.65 -12.31 9.94
CA GLU A 166 -11.73 -11.91 9.02
C GLU A 166 -11.48 -12.52 7.64
N VAL A 167 -12.55 -12.84 6.92
CA VAL A 167 -12.50 -13.25 5.51
C VAL A 167 -13.46 -12.42 4.67
N ASN A 168 -13.13 -12.20 3.41
CA ASN A 168 -13.95 -11.38 2.54
C ASN A 168 -15.16 -12.16 2.02
N ALA A 169 -16.25 -12.14 2.81
CA ALA A 169 -17.50 -12.83 2.49
C ALA A 169 -18.11 -12.41 1.14
N ARG A 170 -17.76 -11.22 0.61
CA ARG A 170 -18.26 -10.74 -0.70
C ARG A 170 -17.75 -11.59 -1.86
N LEU A 171 -16.64 -12.30 -1.69
CA LEU A 171 -16.04 -13.12 -2.76
C LEU A 171 -16.85 -14.38 -3.07
N ALA A 172 -17.73 -14.83 -2.16
CA ALA A 172 -18.66 -15.93 -2.45
C ALA A 172 -19.66 -15.57 -3.57
N ASP A 173 -20.17 -14.33 -3.56
CA ASP A 173 -21.12 -13.84 -4.55
C ASP A 173 -20.46 -13.09 -5.71
N SER A 174 -19.23 -12.59 -5.51
CA SER A 174 -18.54 -11.72 -6.46
C SER A 174 -17.04 -12.01 -6.52
N PRO A 175 -16.62 -13.20 -6.98
CA PRO A 175 -15.22 -13.60 -7.06
C PRO A 175 -14.38 -12.69 -7.97
N GLY A 176 -14.99 -12.14 -9.02
CA GLY A 176 -14.33 -11.20 -9.95
C GLY A 176 -13.88 -9.87 -9.31
N LEU A 177 -14.17 -9.61 -8.03
CA LEU A 177 -13.53 -8.51 -7.28
C LEU A 177 -12.02 -8.70 -7.20
N VAL A 178 -11.53 -9.95 -7.17
CA VAL A 178 -10.10 -10.26 -7.21
C VAL A 178 -9.46 -9.69 -8.47
N ASN A 179 -10.10 -9.83 -9.64
CA ASN A 179 -9.59 -9.27 -10.89
C ASN A 179 -9.71 -7.73 -10.95
N LYS A 180 -10.83 -7.18 -10.48
CA LYS A 180 -11.13 -5.74 -10.64
C LYS A 180 -10.43 -4.83 -9.62
N SER A 181 -10.13 -5.35 -8.44
CA SER A 181 -9.79 -4.53 -7.27
C SER A 181 -8.85 -5.30 -6.30
N CYS A 182 -7.86 -6.02 -6.84
CA CYS A 182 -6.97 -6.92 -6.09
C CYS A 182 -6.34 -6.32 -4.82
N TYR A 183 -5.97 -5.03 -4.83
CA TYR A 183 -5.35 -4.34 -3.68
C TYR A 183 -6.33 -3.62 -2.74
N LYS A 184 -7.63 -3.58 -3.10
CA LYS A 184 -8.69 -2.88 -2.37
C LYS A 184 -9.83 -3.82 -2.00
N ASP A 185 -10.83 -3.99 -2.87
CA ASP A 185 -12.02 -4.79 -2.56
C ASP A 185 -11.81 -6.30 -2.70
N GLY A 186 -10.75 -6.72 -3.40
CA GLY A 186 -10.38 -8.10 -3.69
C GLY A 186 -9.44 -8.74 -2.65
N TRP A 187 -9.34 -8.17 -1.45
CA TRP A 187 -8.63 -8.81 -0.34
C TRP A 187 -9.28 -10.15 0.02
N LEU A 188 -8.50 -11.12 0.50
CA LEU A 188 -8.94 -12.50 0.72
C LEU A 188 -9.26 -12.75 2.20
N MET A 189 -8.28 -12.47 3.06
CA MET A 189 -8.40 -12.63 4.50
C MET A 189 -7.66 -11.52 5.25
N LYS A 190 -7.98 -11.37 6.52
CA LYS A 190 -7.19 -10.62 7.50
C LYS A 190 -6.71 -11.57 8.58
N MET A 191 -5.50 -11.35 9.06
CA MET A 191 -4.90 -12.18 10.09
C MET A 191 -4.14 -11.36 11.14
N THR A 192 -4.03 -11.90 12.34
CA THR A 192 -3.05 -11.42 13.32
C THR A 192 -1.63 -11.77 12.86
N ILE A 193 -0.63 -11.09 13.43
CA ILE A 193 0.78 -11.33 13.13
C ILE A 193 1.43 -11.81 14.42
N ALA A 194 1.70 -13.11 14.52
CA ALA A 194 2.32 -13.71 15.70
C ALA A 194 3.83 -13.45 15.75
N ASN A 195 4.47 -13.37 14.58
CA ASN A 195 5.92 -13.15 14.46
C ASN A 195 6.23 -12.00 13.48
N PRO A 196 6.35 -10.75 13.96
CA PRO A 196 6.61 -9.60 13.10
C PRO A 196 7.92 -9.65 12.33
N ALA A 197 8.92 -10.43 12.78
CA ALA A 197 10.20 -10.55 12.09
C ALA A 197 10.09 -11.23 10.72
N GLU A 198 9.01 -11.98 10.48
CA GLU A 198 8.75 -12.61 9.17
C GLU A 198 8.46 -11.58 8.06
N LEU A 199 8.00 -10.37 8.41
CA LEU A 199 7.81 -9.28 7.45
C LEU A 199 9.12 -8.80 6.80
N ASP A 200 10.24 -8.97 7.50
CA ASP A 200 11.55 -8.56 6.99
C ASP A 200 12.07 -9.49 5.88
N ALA A 201 11.53 -10.72 5.82
CA ALA A 201 11.81 -11.67 4.74
C ALA A 201 10.99 -11.38 3.47
N LEU A 202 9.91 -10.59 3.58
CA LEU A 202 9.04 -10.26 2.45
C LEU A 202 9.61 -9.14 1.59
N MET A 203 9.30 -9.20 0.30
CA MET A 203 9.70 -8.18 -0.67
C MET A 203 8.91 -6.89 -0.45
N ASP A 204 9.56 -5.75 -0.56
CA ASP A 204 8.86 -4.49 -0.80
C ASP A 204 8.43 -4.39 -2.28
N GLU A 205 7.64 -3.37 -2.61
CA GLU A 205 7.12 -3.14 -3.96
C GLU A 205 8.24 -3.06 -5.01
N VAL A 206 9.34 -2.37 -4.71
CA VAL A 206 10.47 -2.21 -5.63
C VAL A 206 11.23 -3.52 -5.86
N ALA A 207 11.34 -4.36 -4.84
CA ALA A 207 11.89 -5.70 -4.96
C ALA A 207 10.95 -6.63 -5.76
N TYR A 208 9.64 -6.53 -5.52
CA TYR A 208 8.64 -7.33 -6.21
C TYR A 208 8.54 -7.00 -7.70
N GLU A 209 8.59 -5.71 -8.08
CA GLU A 209 8.63 -5.29 -9.49
C GLU A 209 9.86 -5.86 -10.23
N ARG A 210 11.03 -5.87 -9.55
CA ARG A 210 12.24 -6.48 -10.11
C ARG A 210 12.10 -7.99 -10.24
N TYR A 211 11.47 -8.64 -9.27
CA TYR A 211 11.21 -10.07 -9.30
C TYR A 211 10.30 -10.45 -10.47
N ILE A 212 9.16 -9.77 -10.65
CA ILE A 212 8.25 -10.03 -11.79
C ILE A 212 8.99 -9.87 -13.12
N ARG A 213 9.74 -8.77 -13.29
CA ARG A 213 10.49 -8.53 -14.53
C ARG A 213 11.48 -9.67 -14.85
N SER A 214 12.10 -10.25 -13.82
CA SER A 214 13.03 -11.38 -14.00
C SER A 214 12.36 -12.70 -14.38
N ILE A 215 11.04 -12.81 -14.27
CA ILE A 215 10.25 -13.99 -14.66
C ILE A 215 9.73 -13.86 -16.10
N GLU A 216 9.56 -12.63 -16.60
CA GLU A 216 9.07 -12.35 -17.95
C GLU A 216 10.14 -12.51 -19.05
N ASP A 217 11.42 -12.47 -18.67
CA ASP A 217 12.60 -12.64 -19.55
C ASP A 217 13.01 -14.12 -19.71
#